data_AF-A0A9E7C1A9-F1
#
_entry.id   AF-A0A9E7C1A9-F1
#
_cell.length_a   1.000
_cell.length_b   1.000
_cell.length_c   1.000
_cell.angle_alpha   90.00
_cell.angle_beta   90.00
_cell.angle_gamma   90.00
#
_symmetry.space_group_name_H-M   'P 1'
#
loop_
_entity.id
_entity.type
_entity.pdbx_description
1 polymer ?
#
loop_
_entity_poly.entity_id
_entity_poly.type
_entity_poly.pdbx_seq_one_letter_code
_entity_poly.pdbx_strand_id
1 'polypeptide(L)'
;MTSAELKCLDRERAATLESLCETIVPGSSRVGPVVYIDAILAAAPEAVRDGALHAVDALAPHAGGGAEALAPLAATPEFQMVRALAIEAFYSDFVAPGAPGPGAYEEIDFRFPLASRIDKDWSYLGVGA
;
A
#
# COMPACT_ATOMS: atom_id res chain seq x y z
N MET A 1 -7.64 -10.17 21.91
CA MET A 1 -6.34 -9.64 21.43
C MET A 1 -6.56 -8.19 21.07
N THR A 2 -5.87 -7.28 21.75
CA THR A 2 -6.04 -5.84 21.56
C THR A 2 -5.51 -5.46 20.18
N SER A 3 -6.41 -5.05 19.29
CA SER A 3 -6.06 -4.29 18.08
C SER A 3 -5.12 -3.19 18.52
N ALA A 4 -3.92 -3.09 17.92
CA ALA A 4 -3.06 -1.95 18.16
C ALA A 4 -3.87 -0.69 17.82
N GLU A 5 -3.95 0.24 18.77
CA GLU A 5 -4.66 1.50 18.57
C GLU A 5 -3.87 2.31 17.53
N LEU A 6 -4.54 2.69 16.44
CA LEU A 6 -3.96 3.49 15.36
C LEU A 6 -3.66 4.90 15.88
N LYS A 7 -2.53 5.47 15.46
CA LYS A 7 -2.01 6.75 15.98
C LYS A 7 -2.41 7.94 15.12
N CYS A 8 -2.57 7.73 13.82
CA CYS A 8 -2.83 8.77 12.83
C CYS A 8 -4.20 8.62 12.16
N LEU A 9 -4.67 7.38 12.00
CA LEU A 9 -5.93 7.08 11.34
C LEU A 9 -7.05 6.87 12.36
N ASP A 10 -8.11 7.65 12.24
CA ASP A 10 -9.38 7.32 12.89
C ASP A 10 -10.03 6.09 12.23
N ARG A 11 -11.09 5.57 12.85
CA ARG A 11 -11.77 4.34 12.39
C ARG A 11 -12.32 4.47 10.97
N GLU A 12 -12.80 5.63 10.58
CA GLU A 12 -13.40 5.85 9.27
C GLU A 12 -12.32 5.87 8.18
N ARG A 13 -11.27 6.66 8.40
CA ARG A 13 -10.11 6.69 7.50
C ARG A 13 -9.41 5.35 7.41
N ALA A 14 -9.33 4.60 8.50
CA ALA A 14 -8.78 3.25 8.51
C ALA A 14 -9.57 2.32 7.57
N ALA A 15 -10.90 2.30 7.67
CA ALA A 15 -11.75 1.48 6.81
C ALA A 15 -11.70 1.91 5.33
N THR A 16 -11.70 3.22 5.08
CA THR A 16 -11.52 3.79 3.74
C THR A 16 -10.18 3.36 3.14
N LEU A 17 -9.09 3.51 3.89
CA LEU A 17 -7.75 3.15 3.44
C LEU A 17 -7.61 1.65 3.19
N GLU A 18 -8.21 0.80 4.04
CA GLU A 18 -8.25 -0.65 3.83
C GLU A 18 -8.91 -0.99 2.49
N SER A 19 -10.07 -0.40 2.21
CA SER A 19 -10.79 -0.62 0.95
C SER A 19 -10.01 -0.12 -0.27
N LEU A 20 -9.34 1.03 -0.17
CA LEU A 20 -8.49 1.56 -1.23
C LEU A 20 -7.28 0.65 -1.47
N CYS A 21 -6.63 0.17 -0.40
CA CYS A 21 -5.52 -0.77 -0.49
C CYS A 21 -5.94 -2.07 -1.18
N GLU A 22 -7.08 -2.65 -0.81
CA GLU A 22 -7.62 -3.85 -1.46
C GLU A 22 -7.91 -3.62 -2.95
N THR A 23 -8.41 -2.44 -3.30
CA THR A 23 -8.71 -2.11 -4.70
C THR A 23 -7.45 -1.93 -5.54
N ILE A 24 -6.42 -1.28 -4.98
CA ILE A 24 -5.17 -0.96 -5.69
C ILE A 24 -4.23 -2.19 -5.74
N VAL A 25 -4.15 -2.92 -4.64
CA VAL A 25 -3.35 -4.14 -4.47
C VAL A 25 -4.29 -5.25 -3.98
N PRO A 26 -4.94 -5.98 -4.91
CA PRO A 26 -5.87 -7.04 -4.57
C PRO A 26 -5.25 -8.09 -3.64
N GLY A 27 -5.99 -8.46 -2.59
CA GLY A 27 -5.56 -9.39 -1.56
C GLY A 27 -4.77 -8.75 -0.42
N SER A 28 -4.42 -7.47 -0.49
CA SER A 28 -3.61 -6.81 0.54
C SER A 28 -4.30 -6.75 1.90
N SER A 29 -5.63 -6.74 2.00
CA SER A 29 -6.33 -6.66 3.29
C SER A 29 -5.96 -7.79 4.26
N ARG A 30 -5.60 -8.96 3.73
CA ARG A 30 -5.21 -10.14 4.54
C ARG A 30 -3.94 -9.93 5.37
N VAL A 31 -3.12 -8.92 5.06
CA VAL A 31 -1.89 -8.59 5.81
C VAL A 31 -2.06 -7.40 6.74
N GLY A 32 -3.24 -6.75 6.77
CA GLY A 32 -3.52 -5.58 7.60
C GLY A 32 -2.70 -4.34 7.20
N PRO A 33 -2.80 -3.86 5.94
CA PRO A 33 -1.93 -2.81 5.40
C PRO A 33 -2.08 -1.48 6.14
N VAL A 34 -3.27 -1.22 6.69
CA VAL A 34 -3.56 -0.03 7.50
C VAL A 34 -2.65 0.09 8.72
N VAL A 35 -2.29 -1.03 9.35
CA VAL A 35 -1.41 -1.03 10.53
C VAL A 35 0.01 -0.57 10.15
N TYR A 36 0.50 -1.03 9.00
CA TYR A 36 1.79 -0.58 8.47
C TYR A 36 1.75 0.90 8.11
N ILE A 37 0.73 1.31 7.37
CA ILE A 37 0.60 2.69 6.89
C ILE A 37 0.49 3.66 8.07
N ASP A 38 -0.33 3.35 9.07
CA ASP A 38 -0.42 4.16 10.29
C ASP A 38 0.94 4.28 11.00
N ALA A 39 1.70 3.19 11.10
CA ALA A 39 3.01 3.19 11.74
C ALA A 39 4.03 4.07 11.00
N ILE A 40 4.07 4.02 9.66
CA ILE A 40 4.99 4.88 8.88
C ILE A 40 4.55 6.34 8.90
N LEU A 41 3.24 6.62 8.88
CA LEU A 41 2.70 7.99 8.97
C LEU A 41 2.98 8.60 10.35
N ALA A 42 2.94 7.80 11.41
CA ALA A 42 3.30 8.23 12.75
C ALA A 42 4.79 8.62 12.87
N ALA A 43 5.65 8.02 12.04
CA ALA A 43 7.08 8.34 11.98
C ALA A 43 7.43 9.43 10.95
N ALA A 44 6.50 9.77 10.06
CA ALA A 44 6.73 10.72 8.98
C ALA A 44 6.73 12.19 9.48
N PRO A 45 7.43 13.10 8.77
CA PRO A 45 7.25 14.54 8.96
C PRO A 45 5.78 14.94 8.84
N GLU A 46 5.35 15.93 9.63
CA GLU A 46 3.96 16.38 9.69
C GLU A 46 3.36 16.70 8.30
N ALA A 47 4.09 17.46 7.47
CA ALA A 47 3.64 17.79 6.12
C ALA A 47 3.39 16.55 5.23
N VAL A 48 4.17 15.47 5.41
CA VAL A 48 3.98 14.22 4.67
C VAL A 48 2.76 13.47 5.20
N ARG A 49 2.61 13.39 6.52
CA ARG A 49 1.45 12.77 7.17
C ARG A 49 0.16 13.47 6.75
N ASP A 50 0.12 14.79 6.82
CA ASP A 50 -1.07 15.57 6.49
C ASP A 50 -1.44 15.44 5.00
N GLY A 51 -0.43 15.41 4.11
CA GLY A 51 -0.64 15.14 2.69
C GLY A 51 -1.21 13.75 2.42
N ALA A 52 -0.74 12.72 3.13
CA ALA A 52 -1.28 11.37 3.02
C ALA A 52 -2.72 11.28 3.53
N LEU A 53 -3.03 11.90 4.68
CA LEU A 53 -4.39 11.94 5.22
C LEU A 53 -5.34 12.69 4.28
N HIS A 54 -4.90 13.80 3.69
CA HIS A 54 -5.66 14.52 2.68
C HIS A 54 -5.94 13.67 1.45
N ALA A 55 -4.95 12.89 0.97
CA ALA A 55 -5.14 11.99 -0.16
C ALA A 55 -6.17 10.89 0.14
N VAL A 56 -6.16 10.33 1.35
CA VAL A 56 -7.19 9.36 1.78
C VAL A 56 -8.59 10.00 1.78
N ASP A 57 -8.71 11.21 2.34
CA ASP A 57 -10.00 11.93 2.38
C ASP A 57 -10.51 12.27 0.98
N ALA A 58 -9.62 12.66 0.07
CA ALA A 58 -9.97 13.00 -1.32
C ALA A 58 -10.47 11.78 -2.11
N LEU A 59 -9.95 10.58 -1.84
CA LEU A 59 -10.36 9.33 -2.50
C LEU A 59 -11.52 8.62 -1.80
N ALA A 60 -11.88 9.02 -0.57
CA ALA A 60 -12.93 8.39 0.22
C ALA A 60 -14.27 8.18 -0.53
N PRO A 61 -14.76 9.13 -1.36
CA PRO A 61 -16.00 8.93 -2.12
C PRO A 61 -15.96 7.77 -3.13
N HIS A 62 -14.77 7.27 -3.46
CA HIS A 62 -14.53 6.21 -4.45
C HIS A 62 -14.15 4.87 -3.80
N ALA A 63 -13.92 4.85 -2.48
CA ALA A 63 -13.62 3.63 -1.75
C ALA A 63 -14.81 2.65 -1.83
N GLY A 64 -14.50 1.36 -1.98
CA GLY A 64 -15.50 0.29 -2.19
C GLY A 64 -16.09 0.23 -3.60
N GLY A 65 -15.83 1.23 -4.47
CA GLY A 65 -16.30 1.26 -5.86
C GLY A 65 -15.46 0.43 -6.84
N GLY A 66 -14.40 -0.22 -6.36
CA GLY A 66 -13.51 -1.04 -7.18
C GLY A 66 -12.65 -0.24 -8.17
N ALA A 67 -11.99 -0.95 -9.08
CA ALA A 67 -11.03 -0.35 -10.01
C ALA A 67 -11.66 0.69 -10.95
N GLU A 68 -12.92 0.49 -11.35
CA GLU A 68 -13.64 1.41 -12.25
C GLU A 68 -13.87 2.78 -11.59
N ALA A 69 -14.16 2.82 -10.28
CA ALA A 69 -14.35 4.07 -9.55
C ALA A 69 -13.06 4.87 -9.39
N LEU A 70 -11.90 4.20 -9.35
CA LEU A 70 -10.59 4.82 -9.21
C LEU A 70 -9.91 5.15 -10.54
N ALA A 71 -10.27 4.47 -11.63
CA ALA A 71 -9.62 4.65 -12.94
C ALA A 71 -9.56 6.11 -13.42
N PRO A 72 -10.61 6.95 -13.28
CA PRO A 72 -10.56 8.36 -13.67
C PRO A 72 -9.57 9.19 -12.84
N LEU A 73 -9.22 8.73 -11.63
CA LEU A 73 -8.35 9.41 -10.69
C LEU A 73 -6.89 8.97 -10.81
N ALA A 74 -6.58 7.99 -11.67
CA ALA A 74 -5.28 7.35 -11.73
C ALA A 74 -4.11 8.32 -11.94
N ALA A 75 -4.33 9.46 -12.62
CA ALA A 75 -3.31 10.47 -12.87
C ALA A 75 -3.22 11.56 -11.78
N THR A 76 -4.07 11.52 -10.75
CA THR A 76 -4.09 12.52 -9.68
C THR A 76 -2.97 12.29 -8.66
N PRO A 77 -2.41 13.35 -8.06
CA PRO A 77 -1.42 13.23 -6.98
C PRO A 77 -1.92 12.39 -5.80
N GLU A 78 -3.20 12.54 -5.42
CA GLU A 78 -3.82 11.85 -4.30
C GLU A 78 -3.88 10.34 -4.55
N PHE A 79 -4.30 9.93 -5.75
CA PHE A 79 -4.25 8.52 -6.15
C PHE A 79 -2.82 7.98 -6.15
N GLN A 80 -1.85 8.73 -6.68
CA GLN A 80 -0.46 8.27 -6.70
C GLN A 80 0.13 8.13 -5.30
N MET A 81 -0.23 9.01 -4.35
CA MET A 81 0.15 8.89 -2.95
C MET A 81 -0.42 7.61 -2.32
N VAL A 82 -1.73 7.39 -2.40
CA VAL A 82 -2.36 6.20 -1.82
C VAL A 82 -1.88 4.93 -2.50
N ARG A 83 -1.64 4.96 -3.82
CA ARG A 83 -1.04 3.85 -4.56
C ARG A 83 0.35 3.51 -4.07
N ALA A 84 1.21 4.52 -3.84
CA ALA A 84 2.54 4.29 -3.30
C ALA A 84 2.48 3.64 -1.92
N LEU A 85 1.61 4.13 -1.04
CA LEU A 85 1.41 3.57 0.31
C LEU A 85 0.87 2.13 0.27
N ALA A 86 -0.10 1.83 -0.59
CA ALA A 86 -0.66 0.49 -0.73
C ALA A 86 0.38 -0.52 -1.24
N ILE A 87 1.17 -0.12 -2.25
CA ILE A 87 2.25 -0.95 -2.79
C ILE A 87 3.32 -1.19 -1.72
N GLU A 88 3.76 -0.13 -1.03
CA GLU A 88 4.75 -0.23 0.03
C GLU A 88 4.28 -1.13 1.17
N ALA A 89 3.05 -0.96 1.64
CA ALA A 89 2.50 -1.74 2.75
C ALA A 89 2.44 -3.24 2.43
N PHE A 90 2.15 -3.60 1.18
CA PHE A 90 2.09 -5.00 0.77
C PHE A 90 3.48 -5.57 0.45
N TYR A 91 4.24 -4.92 -0.43
CA TYR A 91 5.53 -5.43 -0.93
C TYR A 91 6.71 -5.22 0.03
N SER A 92 6.50 -4.57 1.17
CA SER A 92 7.44 -4.61 2.31
C SER A 92 7.47 -5.98 3.01
N ASP A 93 6.59 -6.91 2.63
CA ASP A 93 6.38 -8.21 3.27
C ASP A 93 5.89 -8.13 4.73
N PHE A 94 5.36 -6.97 5.11
CA PHE A 94 4.76 -6.79 6.42
C PHE A 94 3.47 -7.62 6.55
N VAL A 95 3.32 -8.29 7.70
CA VAL A 95 2.08 -8.93 8.12
C VAL A 95 1.74 -8.43 9.52
N ALA A 96 0.59 -7.77 9.65
CA ALA A 96 0.15 -7.25 10.94
C ALA A 96 -0.02 -8.39 11.98
N PRO A 97 0.27 -8.14 13.27
CA PRO A 97 0.06 -9.14 14.31
C PRO A 97 -1.38 -9.68 14.32
N GLY A 98 -1.54 -10.99 14.12
CA GLY A 98 -2.84 -11.66 14.07
C GLY A 98 -3.56 -11.60 12.72
N ALA A 99 -2.95 -10.99 11.70
CA ALA A 99 -3.46 -11.05 10.34
C ALA A 99 -3.27 -12.46 9.73
N PRO A 100 -4.17 -12.90 8.85
CA PRO A 100 -4.13 -14.25 8.28
C PRO A 100 -2.90 -14.51 7.39
N GLY A 101 -2.32 -13.49 6.77
CA GLY A 101 -1.27 -13.69 5.77
C GLY A 101 -1.78 -14.50 4.55
N PRO A 102 -0.89 -15.09 3.73
CA PRO A 102 0.58 -14.97 3.77
C PRO A 102 1.05 -13.57 3.36
N GLY A 103 2.32 -13.27 3.65
CA GLY A 103 3.00 -12.05 3.19
C GLY A 103 3.15 -12.01 1.67
N ALA A 104 3.51 -10.85 1.12
CA ALA A 104 3.64 -10.68 -0.32
C ALA A 104 4.76 -11.54 -0.91
N TYR A 105 5.87 -11.73 -0.19
CA TYR A 105 6.99 -12.53 -0.70
C TYR A 105 6.64 -14.00 -0.82
N GLU A 106 5.93 -14.53 0.17
CA GLU A 106 5.43 -15.91 0.09
C GLU A 106 4.41 -16.06 -1.05
N GLU A 107 3.49 -15.12 -1.22
CA GLU A 107 2.47 -15.20 -2.28
C GLU A 107 3.06 -15.23 -3.69
N ILE A 108 4.10 -14.43 -3.94
CA ILE A 108 4.72 -14.33 -5.27
C ILE A 108 5.92 -15.27 -5.44
N ASP A 109 6.17 -16.18 -4.47
CA ASP A 109 7.39 -17.01 -4.37
C ASP A 109 8.67 -16.17 -4.53
N PHE A 110 8.68 -14.96 -3.97
CA PHE A 110 9.85 -14.11 -3.94
C PHE A 110 10.89 -14.71 -2.98
N ARG A 111 11.79 -15.49 -3.55
CA ARG A 111 12.99 -15.97 -2.88
C ARG A 111 14.10 -15.01 -3.19
N PHE A 112 14.56 -14.24 -2.19
CA PHE A 112 15.70 -13.32 -2.34
C PHE A 112 16.83 -13.94 -3.17
N PRO A 113 17.01 -13.55 -4.44
CA PRO A 113 18.33 -13.66 -5.04
C PRO A 113 19.17 -12.53 -4.43
N LEU A 114 20.47 -12.73 -4.26
CA LEU A 114 21.34 -11.57 -4.10
C LEU A 114 21.12 -10.73 -5.37
N ALA A 115 20.56 -9.52 -5.27
CA ALA A 115 20.24 -8.69 -6.45
C ALA A 115 21.47 -8.46 -7.36
N SER A 116 22.68 -8.69 -6.83
CA SER A 116 23.97 -8.73 -7.51
C SER A 116 24.25 -9.99 -8.34
N ARG A 117 23.42 -11.04 -8.25
CA ARG A 117 23.52 -12.29 -9.03
C ARG A 117 22.60 -12.32 -10.24
N ILE A 118 21.72 -11.34 -10.39
CA ILE A 118 20.86 -11.21 -11.57
C ILE A 118 21.63 -10.41 -12.61
N ASP A 119 21.89 -11.02 -13.77
CA ASP A 119 22.28 -10.28 -14.96
C ASP A 119 21.05 -9.53 -15.49
N LYS A 120 21.02 -8.22 -15.27
CA LYS A 120 19.86 -7.39 -15.62
C LYS A 120 19.99 -6.96 -17.07
N ASP A 121 19.47 -7.81 -17.96
CA ASP A 121 19.31 -7.45 -19.36
C ASP A 121 18.00 -6.66 -19.57
N TRP A 122 18.15 -5.46 -20.12
CA TRP A 122 17.04 -4.58 -20.48
C TRP A 122 16.88 -4.47 -22.01
N SER A 123 17.56 -5.33 -22.79
CA SER A 123 17.60 -5.31 -24.26
C SER A 123 16.22 -5.34 -24.91
N TYR A 124 15.25 -6.00 -24.29
CA TYR A 124 13.86 -6.04 -24.75
C TYR A 124 13.17 -4.67 -24.74
N LEU A 125 13.66 -3.71 -23.95
CA LEU A 125 13.22 -2.30 -23.96
C LEU A 125 14.03 -1.45 -24.96
N GLY A 126 14.97 -2.05 -25.70
CA GLY A 126 15.95 -1.32 -26.51
C GLY A 126 17.02 -0.61 -25.67
N VAL A 127 17.16 -0.96 -24.40
CA VAL A 127 18.14 -0.40 -23.47
C VAL A 127 19.12 -1.50 -23.09
N GLY A 128 20.34 -1.47 -23.61
CA GLY A 128 21.34 -2.49 -23.37
C GLY A 128 22.53 -2.22 -24.27
N ALA A 129 23.73 -2.62 -23.84
CA ALA A 129 24.95 -2.42 -24.60
C ALA A 129 24.86 -2.96 -26.04
#